data_AF-A0A7X6DU85-F1
#
_entry.id   AF-A0A7X6DU85-F1
#
_cell.length_a   1.000
_cell.length_b   1.000
_cell.length_c   1.000
_cell.angle_alpha   90.00
_cell.angle_beta   90.00
_cell.angle_gamma   90.00
#
_symmetry.space_group_name_H-M   'P 1'
#
loop_
_entity.id
_entity.type
_entity.pdbx_description
1 polymer ?
#
loop_
_entity_poly.entity_id
_entity_poly.type
_entity_poly.pdbx_seq_one_letter_code
_entity_poly.pdbx_strand_id
1 'polypeptide(L)'
;MVRLPPAWVVFFCLLLFGFGELAGALLGGYPQPIKKAIGGAARERLQVHGLTGVGDIDRTVLENVETEALARVHTFHLHAHGLALVVFVLGLIVTNMALSPKAERMLLGLICLGLLYPFGWLTMVFALPFYGRSEAFRLVERFFFIPFGGAFLFIVWGLILLYLFRWIGGKGKIRRE
;
A
#
# COMPACT_ATOMS: atom_id res chain seq x y z
N MET A 1 -25.50 9.04 -17.38
CA MET A 1 -24.19 9.70 -17.18
C MET A 1 -23.47 9.02 -16.03
N VAL A 2 -22.17 8.79 -16.14
CA VAL A 2 -21.35 8.19 -15.06
C VAL A 2 -21.10 9.24 -13.99
N ARG A 3 -21.36 8.90 -12.72
CA ARG A 3 -21.10 9.77 -11.57
C ARG A 3 -19.65 9.63 -11.11
N LEU A 4 -18.99 10.75 -10.83
CA LEU A 4 -17.67 10.76 -10.21
C LEU A 4 -17.75 10.29 -8.75
N PRO A 5 -16.67 9.70 -8.19
CA PRO A 5 -16.62 9.39 -6.78
C PRO A 5 -16.74 10.66 -5.94
N PRO A 6 -17.20 10.57 -4.68
CA PRO A 6 -17.20 11.70 -3.76
C PRO A 6 -15.82 12.37 -3.64
N ALA A 7 -15.79 13.69 -3.50
CA ALA A 7 -14.55 14.47 -3.52
C ALA A 7 -13.50 14.01 -2.50
N TRP A 8 -13.93 13.54 -1.33
CA TRP A 8 -13.02 13.02 -0.31
C TRP A 8 -12.31 11.72 -0.72
N VAL A 9 -12.96 10.86 -1.52
CA VAL A 9 -12.32 9.66 -2.10
C VAL A 9 -11.21 10.08 -3.05
N VAL A 10 -11.53 11.02 -3.95
CA VAL A 10 -10.57 11.56 -4.92
C VAL A 10 -9.40 12.23 -4.21
N PHE A 11 -9.67 13.00 -3.15
CA PHE A 11 -8.63 13.62 -2.33
C PHE A 11 -7.66 12.60 -1.75
N PHE A 12 -8.15 11.51 -1.14
CA PHE A 12 -7.26 10.49 -0.57
C PHE A 12 -6.49 9.72 -1.65
N CYS A 13 -7.08 9.45 -2.81
CA CYS A 13 -6.37 8.90 -3.97
C CYS A 13 -5.22 9.82 -4.40
N LEU A 14 -5.49 11.13 -4.56
CA LEU A 14 -4.46 12.11 -4.94
C LEU A 14 -3.38 12.26 -3.88
N LEU A 15 -3.75 12.20 -2.60
CA LEU A 15 -2.79 12.25 -1.50
C LEU A 15 -1.82 11.07 -1.55
N LEU A 16 -2.34 9.83 -1.66
CA LEU A 16 -1.49 8.64 -1.78
C LEU A 16 -0.65 8.69 -3.06
N PHE A 17 -1.24 9.14 -4.17
CA PHE A 17 -0.53 9.31 -5.43
C PHE A 17 0.65 10.28 -5.28
N GLY A 18 0.44 11.43 -4.63
CA GLY A 18 1.50 12.40 -4.35
C GLY A 18 2.63 11.83 -3.49
N PHE A 19 2.31 11.00 -2.49
CA PHE A 19 3.34 10.27 -1.73
C PHE A 19 4.10 9.25 -2.59
N GLY A 20 3.40 8.58 -3.51
CA GLY A 20 4.01 7.70 -4.51
C GLY A 20 5.02 8.43 -5.37
N GLU A 21 4.65 9.58 -5.93
CA GLU A 21 5.55 10.42 -6.74
C GLU A 21 6.76 10.92 -5.93
N LEU A 22 6.54 11.33 -4.68
CA LEU A 22 7.65 11.72 -3.79
C LEU A 22 8.63 10.56 -3.58
N ALA A 23 8.14 9.34 -3.36
CA ALA A 23 8.99 8.16 -3.24
C ALA A 23 9.74 7.84 -4.54
N GLY A 24 9.10 8.01 -5.69
CA GLY A 24 9.75 7.89 -7.01
C GLY A 24 10.87 8.90 -7.20
N ALA A 25 10.63 10.17 -6.84
CA ALA A 25 11.62 11.23 -6.88
C ALA A 25 12.80 10.97 -5.94
N LEU A 26 12.54 10.46 -4.74
CA LEU A 26 13.58 10.05 -3.79
C LEU A 26 14.46 8.91 -4.33
N LEU A 27 13.86 7.92 -4.98
CA LEU A 27 14.59 6.81 -5.60
C LEU A 27 15.46 7.26 -6.77
N GLY A 28 14.94 8.15 -7.62
CA GLY A 28 15.66 8.66 -8.78
C GLY A 28 16.76 9.66 -8.42
N GLY A 29 16.52 10.52 -7.43
CA GLY A 29 17.43 11.62 -7.08
C GLY A 29 18.39 11.33 -5.93
N TYR A 30 17.98 10.51 -4.95
CA TYR A 30 18.70 10.36 -3.68
C TYR A 30 18.94 8.91 -3.22
N PRO A 31 19.24 7.93 -4.10
CA PRO A 31 19.42 6.55 -3.68
C PRO A 31 20.63 6.38 -2.73
N GLN A 32 21.74 7.07 -3.00
CA GLN A 32 22.96 6.96 -2.18
C GLN A 32 22.82 7.58 -0.78
N PRO A 33 22.26 8.80 -0.62
CA PRO A 33 21.94 9.34 0.70
C PRO A 33 21.05 8.41 1.54
N ILE A 34 20.03 7.80 0.93
CA ILE A 34 19.15 6.85 1.62
C ILE A 34 19.95 5.62 2.09
N LYS A 35 20.73 5.00 1.20
CA LYS A 35 21.60 3.87 1.57
C LYS A 35 22.54 4.24 2.72
N LYS A 36 23.24 5.36 2.63
CA LYS A 36 24.18 5.81 3.67
C LYS A 36 23.49 5.99 5.02
N ALA A 37 22.29 6.59 5.04
CA ALA A 37 21.52 6.78 6.27
C ALA A 37 21.10 5.44 6.89
N ILE A 38 20.60 4.51 6.07
CA ILE A 38 20.18 3.17 6.51
C ILE A 38 21.37 2.35 7.00
N GLY A 39 22.46 2.30 6.23
CA GLY A 39 23.67 1.57 6.58
C GLY A 39 24.33 2.12 7.86
N GLY A 40 24.32 3.43 8.05
CA GLY A 40 24.77 4.07 9.29
C GLY A 40 23.96 3.61 10.50
N ALA A 41 22.62 3.68 10.40
CA ALA A 41 21.74 3.24 11.48
C ALA A 41 21.84 1.73 11.77
N ALA A 42 22.03 0.90 10.74
CA ALA A 42 22.22 -0.54 10.89
C ALA A 42 23.57 -0.89 11.55
N ARG A 43 24.64 -0.16 11.20
CA ARG A 43 26.00 -0.38 11.73
C ARG A 43 26.07 -0.17 13.24
N GLU A 44 25.27 0.74 13.80
CA GLU A 44 25.17 0.96 15.25
C GLU A 44 24.51 -0.21 16.00
N ARG A 45 23.94 -1.19 15.29
CA ARG A 45 23.08 -2.25 15.85
C ARG A 45 23.59 -3.62 15.46
N LEU A 46 24.81 -3.93 15.88
CA LEU A 46 25.54 -5.14 15.48
C LEU A 46 24.73 -6.42 15.72
N GLN A 47 24.15 -6.56 16.92
CA GLN A 47 23.40 -7.76 17.30
C GLN A 47 22.14 -7.99 16.46
N VAL A 48 21.51 -6.92 15.97
CA VAL A 48 20.27 -7.01 15.17
C VAL A 48 20.54 -7.61 13.80
N HIS A 49 21.69 -7.27 13.20
CA HIS A 49 22.06 -7.67 11.86
C HIS A 49 23.12 -8.78 11.83
N GLY A 50 23.57 -9.26 12.99
CA GLY A 50 24.63 -10.27 13.08
C GLY A 50 26.00 -9.76 12.63
N LEU A 51 26.27 -8.47 12.84
CA LEU A 51 27.54 -7.84 12.47
C LEU A 51 28.64 -8.22 13.46
N THR A 52 29.85 -8.33 12.95
CA THR A 52 31.07 -8.66 13.70
C THR A 52 31.79 -7.44 14.24
N GLY A 53 31.51 -6.25 13.70
CA GLY A 53 32.25 -5.01 13.95
C GLY A 53 33.47 -4.82 13.04
N VAL A 54 33.79 -5.81 12.19
CA VAL A 54 34.89 -5.75 11.23
C VAL A 54 34.33 -5.34 9.86
N GLY A 55 34.73 -4.15 9.39
CA GLY A 55 34.12 -3.50 8.24
C GLY A 55 34.07 -4.36 6.96
N ASP A 56 35.15 -5.08 6.62
CA ASP A 56 35.20 -5.91 5.41
C ASP A 56 34.30 -7.14 5.47
N ILE A 57 34.12 -7.71 6.68
CA ILE A 57 33.25 -8.86 6.92
C ILE A 57 31.79 -8.42 6.86
N ASP A 58 31.49 -7.27 7.47
CA ASP A 58 30.13 -6.75 7.64
C ASP A 58 29.58 -6.07 6.38
N ARG A 59 30.45 -5.74 5.42
CA ARG A 59 30.09 -4.96 4.21
C ARG A 59 28.89 -5.56 3.48
N THR A 60 28.94 -6.85 3.17
CA THR A 60 27.87 -7.53 2.42
C THR A 60 26.54 -7.50 3.17
N VAL A 61 26.57 -7.62 4.49
CA VAL A 61 25.36 -7.58 5.32
C VAL A 61 24.74 -6.18 5.27
N LEU A 62 25.56 -5.13 5.42
CA LEU A 62 25.10 -3.75 5.34
C LEU A 62 24.56 -3.40 3.94
N GLU A 63 25.24 -3.81 2.87
CA GLU A 63 24.78 -3.60 1.49
C GLU A 63 23.43 -4.27 1.21
N ASN A 64 23.18 -5.43 1.81
CA ASN A 64 21.89 -6.12 1.74
C ASN A 64 20.79 -5.32 2.45
N VAL A 65 21.04 -4.81 3.65
CA VAL A 65 20.08 -3.98 4.42
C VAL A 65 19.75 -2.70 3.65
N GLU A 66 20.77 -2.03 3.11
CA GLU A 66 20.63 -0.82 2.31
C GLU A 66 19.80 -1.06 1.03
N THR A 67 20.10 -2.15 0.32
CA THR A 67 19.40 -2.53 -0.91
C THR A 67 17.97 -2.95 -0.63
N GLU A 68 17.73 -3.68 0.46
CA GLU A 68 16.39 -4.04 0.88
C GLU A 68 15.56 -2.80 1.24
N ALA A 69 16.13 -1.83 1.96
CA ALA A 69 15.45 -0.58 2.27
C ALA A 69 15.03 0.18 1.00
N LEU A 70 15.93 0.34 0.01
CA LEU A 70 15.56 0.95 -1.28
C LEU A 70 14.47 0.15 -2.00
N ALA A 71 14.53 -1.18 -1.99
CA ALA A 71 13.50 -2.01 -2.58
C ALA A 71 12.13 -1.78 -1.91
N ARG A 72 12.08 -1.47 -0.61
CA ARG A 72 10.83 -1.13 0.09
C ARG A 72 10.30 0.26 -0.28
N VAL A 73 11.18 1.26 -0.48
CA VAL A 73 10.77 2.56 -1.04
C VAL A 73 10.19 2.39 -2.45
N HIS A 74 10.81 1.57 -3.30
CA HIS A 74 10.30 1.25 -4.63
C HIS A 74 8.96 0.51 -4.57
N THR A 75 8.82 -0.45 -3.66
CA THR A 75 7.57 -1.18 -3.45
C THR A 75 6.46 -0.24 -2.97
N PHE A 76 6.76 0.70 -2.08
CA PHE A 76 5.83 1.76 -1.67
C PHE A 76 5.38 2.61 -2.86
N HIS A 77 6.33 3.11 -3.66
CA HIS A 77 6.03 3.91 -4.87
C HIS A 77 5.03 3.20 -5.79
N LEU A 78 5.31 1.94 -6.16
CA LEU A 78 4.45 1.16 -7.05
C LEU A 78 3.06 0.91 -6.45
N HIS A 79 3.00 0.51 -5.18
CA HIS A 79 1.72 0.22 -4.53
C HIS A 79 0.90 1.48 -4.24
N ALA A 80 1.55 2.61 -3.97
CA ALA A 80 0.86 3.89 -3.79
C ALA A 80 0.08 4.26 -5.05
N HIS A 81 0.74 4.23 -6.22
CA HIS A 81 0.09 4.53 -7.50
C HIS A 81 -0.96 3.49 -7.89
N GLY A 82 -0.60 2.20 -7.83
CA GLY A 82 -1.51 1.12 -8.16
C GLY A 82 -2.78 1.15 -7.33
N LEU A 83 -2.65 1.34 -6.01
CA LEU A 83 -3.79 1.33 -5.11
C LEU A 83 -4.63 2.60 -5.19
N ALA A 84 -4.01 3.78 -5.38
CA ALA A 84 -4.75 5.01 -5.63
C ALA A 84 -5.66 4.87 -6.86
N LEU A 85 -5.14 4.29 -7.95
CA LEU A 85 -5.91 4.04 -9.17
C LEU A 85 -7.02 3.00 -8.94
N VAL A 86 -6.71 1.87 -8.30
CA VAL A 86 -7.71 0.82 -8.00
C VAL A 86 -8.83 1.39 -7.13
N VAL A 87 -8.53 2.14 -6.07
CA VAL A 87 -9.53 2.76 -5.20
C VAL A 87 -10.38 3.77 -5.96
N PHE A 88 -9.78 4.57 -6.86
CA PHE A 88 -10.54 5.48 -7.71
C PHE A 88 -11.54 4.74 -8.61
N VAL A 89 -11.10 3.66 -9.26
CA VAL A 89 -11.96 2.82 -10.11
C VAL A 89 -13.07 2.14 -9.31
N LEU A 90 -12.75 1.57 -8.14
CA LEU A 90 -13.75 0.98 -7.25
C LEU A 90 -14.74 2.05 -6.75
N GLY A 91 -14.26 3.26 -6.47
CA GLY A 91 -15.09 4.41 -6.12
C GLY A 91 -16.09 4.75 -7.22
N LEU A 92 -15.65 4.74 -8.49
CA LEU A 92 -16.53 4.92 -9.65
C LEU A 92 -17.58 3.81 -9.72
N ILE A 93 -17.17 2.55 -9.58
CA ILE A 93 -18.09 1.40 -9.61
C ILE A 93 -19.16 1.54 -8.52
N VAL A 94 -18.75 1.69 -7.26
CA VAL A 94 -19.65 1.78 -6.10
C VAL A 94 -20.62 2.95 -6.24
N THR A 95 -20.13 4.12 -6.67
CA THR A 95 -20.96 5.31 -6.87
C THR A 95 -21.98 5.11 -8.00
N ASN A 96 -21.79 4.14 -8.91
CA ASN A 96 -22.73 3.87 -10.00
C ASN A 96 -23.57 2.60 -9.79
N MET A 97 -23.47 1.91 -8.64
CA MET A 97 -24.22 0.67 -8.35
C MET A 97 -25.66 0.86 -7.84
N ALA A 98 -26.17 2.10 -7.78
CA ALA A 98 -27.50 2.44 -7.24
C ALA A 98 -27.75 1.83 -5.85
N LEU A 99 -26.79 2.02 -4.93
CA LEU A 99 -26.88 1.59 -3.53
C LEU A 99 -27.62 2.65 -2.70
N SER A 100 -28.03 2.28 -1.48
CA SER A 100 -28.51 3.28 -0.52
C SER A 100 -27.36 4.23 -0.12
N PRO A 101 -27.63 5.50 0.21
CA PRO A 101 -26.58 6.46 0.57
C PRO A 101 -25.69 6.01 1.73
N LYS A 102 -26.26 5.26 2.69
CA LYS A 102 -25.50 4.69 3.82
C LYS A 102 -24.55 3.57 3.37
N ALA A 103 -25.04 2.64 2.54
CA ALA A 103 -24.22 1.53 2.05
C ALA A 103 -23.09 2.02 1.12
N GLU A 104 -23.38 2.99 0.26
CA GLU A 104 -22.39 3.63 -0.61
C GLU A 104 -21.26 4.26 0.22
N ARG A 105 -21.59 5.13 1.19
CA ARG A 105 -20.60 5.77 2.06
C ARG A 105 -19.77 4.76 2.86
N MET A 106 -20.41 3.72 3.39
CA MET A 106 -19.73 2.67 4.15
C MET A 106 -18.71 1.92 3.28
N LEU A 107 -19.11 1.47 2.08
CA LEU A 107 -18.23 0.77 1.15
C LEU A 107 -17.07 1.66 0.71
N LEU A 108 -17.35 2.91 0.32
CA LEU A 108 -16.30 3.85 -0.07
C LEU A 108 -15.30 4.08 1.08
N GLY A 109 -15.79 4.20 2.32
CA GLY A 109 -14.93 4.38 3.49
C GLY A 109 -14.01 3.18 3.72
N LEU A 110 -14.58 1.97 3.67
CA LEU A 110 -13.85 0.72 3.79
C LEU A 110 -12.80 0.53 2.69
N ILE A 111 -13.12 0.87 1.44
CA ILE A 111 -12.19 0.84 0.31
C ILE A 111 -11.05 1.85 0.52
N CYS A 112 -11.36 3.06 0.98
CA CYS A 112 -10.36 4.11 1.24
C CYS A 112 -9.42 3.75 2.40
N LEU A 113 -9.85 2.99 3.40
CA LEU A 113 -8.94 2.47 4.43
C LEU A 113 -7.84 1.57 3.83
N GLY A 114 -8.11 0.93 2.68
CA GLY A 114 -7.10 0.20 1.92
C GLY A 114 -5.90 1.07 1.54
N LEU A 115 -6.07 2.38 1.32
CA LEU A 115 -4.99 3.32 0.98
C LEU A 115 -3.89 3.41 2.06
N LEU A 116 -4.13 2.89 3.27
CA LEU A 116 -3.13 2.80 4.32
C LEU A 116 -2.16 1.62 4.13
N TYR A 117 -2.52 0.61 3.33
CA TYR A 117 -1.71 -0.58 3.09
C TYR A 117 -0.26 -0.27 2.63
N PRO A 118 -0.03 0.63 1.64
CA PRO A 118 1.32 0.89 1.15
C PRO A 118 2.25 1.43 2.24
N PHE A 119 1.74 2.17 3.23
CA PHE A 119 2.55 2.72 4.31
C PHE A 119 3.23 1.65 5.17
N GLY A 120 2.79 0.39 5.12
CA GLY A 120 3.54 -0.73 5.68
C GLY A 120 4.93 -0.89 5.02
N TRP A 121 5.05 -0.68 3.71
CA TRP A 121 6.34 -0.72 3.01
C TRP A 121 7.25 0.43 3.42
N LEU A 122 6.71 1.63 3.60
CA LEU A 122 7.49 2.77 4.09
C LEU A 122 7.91 2.56 5.55
N THR A 123 7.03 1.99 6.38
CA THR A 123 7.36 1.61 7.75
C THR A 123 8.48 0.58 7.81
N MET A 124 8.53 -0.38 6.87
CA MET A 124 9.67 -1.31 6.75
C MET A 124 10.99 -0.58 6.55
N VAL A 125 11.04 0.45 5.69
CA VAL A 125 12.27 1.23 5.45
C VAL A 125 12.84 1.76 6.76
N PHE A 126 11.97 2.34 7.59
CA PHE A 126 12.36 2.91 8.88
C PHE A 126 12.64 1.86 9.93
N ALA A 127 11.89 0.76 9.97
CA ALA A 127 12.02 -0.28 10.99
C ALA A 127 13.23 -1.21 10.74
N LEU A 128 13.57 -1.45 9.47
CA LEU A 128 14.60 -2.41 9.06
C LEU A 128 15.95 -2.21 9.77
N PRO A 129 16.57 -1.02 9.81
CA PRO A 129 17.85 -0.86 10.48
C PRO A 129 17.79 -1.08 12.00
N PHE A 130 16.62 -0.94 12.64
CA PHE A 130 16.47 -1.04 14.09
C PHE A 130 16.10 -2.44 14.58
N TYR A 131 15.28 -3.14 13.81
CA TYR A 131 14.68 -4.42 14.23
C TYR A 131 15.12 -5.59 13.36
N GLY A 132 15.83 -5.34 12.26
CA GLY A 132 16.15 -6.36 11.27
C GLY A 132 14.91 -6.78 10.49
N ARG A 133 15.11 -7.61 9.47
CA ARG A 133 14.06 -7.94 8.49
C ARG A 133 12.84 -8.62 9.10
N SER A 134 13.06 -9.60 9.98
CA SER A 134 11.98 -10.46 10.49
C SER A 134 11.03 -9.69 11.40
N GLU A 135 11.56 -8.92 12.36
CA GLU A 135 10.75 -8.12 13.28
C GLU A 135 10.12 -6.91 12.60
N ALA A 136 10.86 -6.24 11.69
CA ALA A 136 10.27 -5.18 10.88
C ALA A 136 9.06 -5.71 10.10
N PHE A 137 9.17 -6.90 9.50
CA PHE A 137 8.07 -7.52 8.77
C PHE A 137 6.88 -7.84 9.68
N ARG A 138 7.11 -8.45 10.85
CA ARG A 138 6.05 -8.72 11.84
C ARG A 138 5.30 -7.46 12.25
N LEU A 139 6.02 -6.37 12.47
CA LEU A 139 5.43 -5.08 12.82
C LEU A 139 4.48 -4.61 11.73
N VAL A 140 4.95 -4.55 10.48
CA VAL A 140 4.14 -4.02 9.38
C VAL A 140 3.03 -4.95 8.97
N GLU A 141 3.21 -6.26 9.14
CA GLU A 141 2.17 -7.25 8.89
C GLU A 141 1.00 -7.03 9.84
N ARG A 142 1.29 -6.89 11.15
CA ARG A 142 0.29 -6.69 12.19
C ARG A 142 -0.46 -5.36 12.06
N PHE A 143 0.26 -4.28 11.75
CA PHE A 143 -0.31 -2.93 11.80
C PHE A 143 -0.80 -2.41 10.45
N PHE A 144 -0.31 -2.95 9.33
CA PHE A 144 -0.67 -2.47 8.00
C PHE A 144 -1.18 -3.56 7.06
N PHE A 145 -0.42 -4.63 6.84
CA PHE A 145 -0.74 -5.58 5.78
C PHE A 145 -2.00 -6.39 6.07
N ILE A 146 -2.13 -6.98 7.26
CA ILE A 146 -3.33 -7.72 7.64
C ILE A 146 -4.56 -6.79 7.76
N PRO A 147 -4.53 -5.72 8.59
CA PRO A 147 -5.75 -4.95 8.83
C PRO A 147 -6.24 -4.18 7.62
N PHE A 148 -5.34 -3.62 6.79
CA PHE A 148 -5.75 -2.84 5.62
C PHE A 148 -5.72 -3.66 4.34
N GLY A 149 -4.63 -4.39 4.07
CA GLY A 149 -4.50 -5.22 2.87
C GLY A 149 -5.48 -6.40 2.87
N GLY A 150 -5.55 -7.14 3.97
CA GLY A 150 -6.49 -8.26 4.13
C GLY A 150 -7.95 -7.81 4.05
N ALA A 151 -8.32 -6.74 4.77
CA ALA A 151 -9.67 -6.19 4.70
C ALA A 151 -10.00 -5.67 3.30
N PHE A 152 -9.07 -4.97 2.64
CA PHE A 152 -9.26 -4.46 1.29
C PHE A 152 -9.56 -5.59 0.30
N LEU A 153 -8.79 -6.68 0.33
CA LEU A 153 -9.04 -7.85 -0.51
C LEU A 153 -10.44 -8.44 -0.25
N PHE A 154 -10.84 -8.58 1.02
CA PHE A 154 -12.17 -9.08 1.37
C PHE A 154 -13.28 -8.19 0.81
N ILE A 155 -13.13 -6.86 0.89
CA ILE A 155 -14.10 -5.90 0.34
C ILE A 155 -14.16 -5.99 -1.19
N VAL A 156 -13.00 -6.08 -1.87
CA VAL A 156 -12.95 -6.21 -3.33
C VAL A 156 -13.65 -7.50 -3.78
N TRP A 157 -13.38 -8.62 -3.12
CA TRP A 157 -14.09 -9.87 -3.40
C TRP A 157 -15.60 -9.76 -3.14
N GLY A 158 -16.00 -9.10 -2.06
CA GLY A 158 -17.40 -8.80 -1.78
C GLY A 158 -18.06 -7.96 -2.88
N LEU A 159 -17.36 -6.96 -3.42
CA LEU A 159 -17.84 -6.16 -4.54
C LEU A 159 -17.95 -6.96 -5.84
N ILE A 160 -16.98 -7.83 -6.13
CA ILE A 160 -17.03 -8.73 -7.29
C ILE A 160 -18.27 -9.62 -7.22
N LEU A 161 -18.50 -10.25 -6.06
CA LEU A 161 -19.66 -11.11 -5.84
C LEU A 161 -20.96 -10.32 -5.93
N LEU A 162 -21.05 -9.14 -5.29
CA LEU A 162 -22.21 -8.27 -5.38
C LEU A 162 -22.53 -7.88 -6.82
N TYR A 163 -21.51 -7.51 -7.60
CA TYR A 163 -21.68 -7.17 -9.01
C TYR A 163 -22.16 -8.39 -9.82
N LEU A 164 -21.58 -9.56 -9.59
CA LEU A 164 -21.98 -10.81 -10.23
C LEU A 164 -23.45 -11.16 -9.93
N PHE A 165 -23.88 -11.08 -8.66
CA PHE A 165 -25.27 -11.34 -8.28
C PHE A 165 -26.24 -10.38 -8.95
N ARG A 166 -25.88 -9.09 -9.04
CA ARG A 166 -26.71 -8.10 -9.76
C ARG A 166 -26.76 -8.37 -11.25
N TRP A 167 -25.66 -8.82 -11.85
CA TRP A 167 -25.63 -9.19 -13.26
C TRP A 167 -26.52 -10.40 -13.55
N ILE A 168 -26.40 -11.47 -12.74
CA ILE A 168 -27.23 -12.68 -12.88
C ILE A 168 -28.71 -12.36 -12.64
N GLY A 169 -29.03 -11.63 -11.57
CA GLY A 169 -30.40 -11.21 -11.25
C GLY A 169 -30.99 -10.22 -12.26
N GLY A 170 -30.15 -9.42 -12.91
CA GLY A 170 -30.55 -8.50 -13.98
C GLY A 170 -30.86 -9.18 -15.30
N LYS A 171 -30.27 -10.35 -15.59
CA LYS A 171 -30.60 -11.16 -16.78
C LYS A 171 -32.02 -11.76 -16.77
N GLY A 172 -32.75 -11.66 -15.66
CA GLY A 172 -34.18 -11.98 -15.57
C GLY A 172 -35.15 -10.83 -15.91
N LYS A 173 -34.62 -9.63 -16.23
CA LYS A 173 -35.41 -8.43 -16.55
C LYS A 173 -35.10 -7.85 -17.94
N ILE A 174 -34.73 -8.69 -18.91
CA ILE A 174 -34.91 -8.32 -20.31
C ILE A 174 -36.40 -8.49 -20.61
N ARG A 175 -37.17 -7.43 -20.29
CA ARG A 175 -38.53 -7.28 -20.80
C ARG A 175 -38.43 -7.30 -22.32
N ARG A 176 -39.19 -8.22 -22.92
CA ARG A 176 -39.62 -8.14 -24.31
C ARG A 176 -40.36 -6.80 -24.45
N GLU A 177 -39.83 -5.92 -25.28
CA GLU A 177 -40.61 -4.92 -26.01
C GLU A 177 -40.16 -5.02 -27.47
#